data_AF-C1LDY2-F1
#
_entry.id   AF-C1LDY2-F1
#
_cell.length_a   1.000
_cell.length_b   1.000
_cell.length_c   1.000
_cell.angle_alpha   90.00
_cell.angle_beta   90.00
_cell.angle_gamma   90.00
#
_symmetry.space_group_name_H-M   'P 1'
#
loop_
_entity.id
_entity.type
_entity.pdbx_description
1 polymer ?
#
loop_
_entity_poly.entity_id
_entity_poly.type
_entity_poly.pdbx_seq_one_letter_code
_entity_poly.pdbx_strand_id
1 'polypeptide(L)'
;MTVSAQKTTEPSKVSDLIDFCPALNLYLKPIARVCITVQIPLLHDTSGQLKSFTTWEIIEKIRQLCPGILSPSTVMKVVHTTLEFVRFAVDLENKIDVRRVVTSLESQFIKLSGFPQNLRVRASEAPYDCPRRHDWEAFFRDAQNMDETKSGERPDTLVLTGLPIRWFASASHNRPRFSVSSDDTSSSYLSFLVDEEKPNPLIVKEAFEVFGKVREIDIPMLDPSQNPDCLEDYMNSSDTSNNSYDLALKAESTLRNDSGCTEEYVGGFGKIGPDTIGVLNPAIQHCAINSSTDSGSQPKSYHLSKSKKSNILTSSPTNVGSPLTFIAYVQYMDYTGFSRAMDMLRGQKLVYAPTYRSQSSLLDQNEKLYYAAEIKIDFDRSKHLSPDSIHSRQIKRNQLLIVAERRRAEARTIAEAERERLRLLEDSERKAIERREAEALAAEAERTARRAAREESKRQIAIDRCKRIKEDLLKKKISLEDYRRIVAIRKVEGIRLMTFLLAKIQARHDLIVATRRLARISSRKSIS
;
A
#
# COMPACT_ATOMS: atom_id res chain seq x y z
N MET A 1 -67.86 1.45 10.63
CA MET A 1 -66.68 2.29 10.32
C MET A 1 -65.49 1.37 10.14
N THR A 2 -65.28 0.91 8.91
CA THR A 2 -64.14 0.06 8.51
C THR A 2 -63.04 0.97 8.02
N VAL A 3 -61.97 1.09 8.80
CA VAL A 3 -60.78 1.88 8.47
C VAL A 3 -60.04 1.15 7.34
N SER A 4 -59.98 1.76 6.15
CA SER A 4 -59.20 1.23 5.03
C SER A 4 -57.71 1.37 5.35
N ALA A 5 -56.97 0.26 5.27
CA ALA A 5 -55.52 0.26 5.31
C ALA A 5 -54.97 1.17 4.20
N GLN A 6 -54.16 2.16 4.57
CA GLN A 6 -53.42 2.99 3.63
C GLN A 6 -52.42 2.10 2.88
N LYS A 7 -52.62 1.98 1.57
CA LYS A 7 -51.67 1.38 0.65
C LYS A 7 -50.41 2.25 0.68
N THR A 8 -49.33 1.76 1.28
CA THR A 8 -48.01 2.39 1.24
C THR A 8 -47.58 2.54 -0.22
N THR A 9 -47.58 3.78 -0.70
CA THR A 9 -47.24 4.15 -2.07
C THR A 9 -45.74 4.01 -2.25
N GLU A 10 -45.30 2.93 -2.91
CA GLU A 10 -43.93 2.82 -3.45
C GLU A 10 -43.56 4.11 -4.20
N PRO A 11 -42.34 4.66 -4.01
CA PRO A 11 -41.93 5.88 -4.71
C PRO A 11 -41.99 5.69 -6.24
N SER A 12 -42.57 6.66 -6.95
CA SER A 12 -42.82 6.62 -8.41
C SER A 12 -41.61 6.27 -9.28
N LYS A 13 -40.40 6.41 -8.75
CA LYS A 13 -39.14 6.14 -9.44
C LYS A 13 -38.71 4.66 -9.43
N VAL A 14 -39.33 3.83 -8.60
CA VAL A 14 -38.99 2.40 -8.40
C VAL A 14 -40.03 1.47 -9.03
N SER A 15 -41.19 1.99 -9.47
CA SER A 15 -42.31 1.19 -9.99
C SER A 15 -42.01 0.39 -11.26
N ASP A 16 -41.00 0.79 -12.04
CA ASP A 16 -40.70 0.25 -13.38
C ASP A 16 -39.44 -0.64 -13.40
N LEU A 17 -39.01 -1.16 -12.24
CA LEU A 17 -37.85 -2.05 -12.15
C LEU A 17 -38.18 -3.46 -12.66
N ILE A 18 -37.25 -4.02 -13.43
CA ILE A 18 -37.28 -5.39 -13.95
C ILE A 18 -36.17 -6.18 -13.26
N ASP A 19 -36.48 -7.36 -12.73
CA ASP A 19 -35.48 -8.24 -12.13
C ASP A 19 -34.45 -8.66 -13.17
N PHE A 20 -33.16 -8.44 -12.87
CA PHE A 20 -32.05 -8.88 -13.72
C PHE A 20 -31.26 -10.01 -13.07
N CYS A 21 -30.69 -9.77 -11.89
CA CYS A 21 -30.08 -10.81 -11.08
C CYS A 21 -30.41 -10.54 -9.59
N PRO A 22 -31.54 -11.07 -9.08
CA PRO A 22 -31.95 -10.86 -7.70
C PRO A 22 -30.93 -11.35 -6.67
N ALA A 23 -30.18 -12.41 -6.97
CA ALA A 23 -29.12 -12.94 -6.12
C ALA A 23 -28.03 -11.90 -5.83
N LEU A 24 -27.76 -11.01 -6.79
CA LEU A 24 -26.80 -9.92 -6.69
C LEU A 24 -27.49 -8.57 -6.45
N ASN A 25 -28.78 -8.55 -6.15
CA ASN A 25 -29.59 -7.34 -6.01
C ASN A 25 -29.48 -6.38 -7.22
N LEU A 26 -29.38 -6.95 -8.43
CA LEU A 26 -29.30 -6.21 -9.68
C LEU A 26 -30.65 -6.23 -10.40
N TYR A 27 -31.06 -5.07 -10.89
CA TYR A 27 -32.31 -4.81 -11.59
C TYR A 27 -32.03 -3.99 -12.85
N LEU A 28 -33.01 -3.88 -13.73
CA LEU A 28 -32.97 -3.05 -14.92
C LEU A 28 -34.08 -2.02 -14.86
N LYS A 29 -33.77 -0.78 -15.27
CA LYS A 29 -34.75 0.29 -15.43
C LYS A 29 -34.78 0.78 -16.87
N PRO A 30 -35.94 0.82 -17.54
CA PRO A 30 -36.03 1.35 -18.90
C PRO A 30 -35.52 2.78 -19.01
N ILE A 31 -34.65 3.04 -19.99
CA ILE A 31 -34.22 4.40 -20.33
C ILE A 31 -35.42 5.10 -20.97
N ALA A 32 -36.05 5.98 -20.20
CA ALA A 32 -37.12 6.86 -20.65
C ALA A 32 -36.52 8.20 -21.10
N ARG A 33 -36.11 8.31 -22.37
CA ARG A 33 -35.48 9.52 -22.93
C ARG A 33 -36.26 10.02 -24.15
N VAL A 34 -36.54 11.32 -24.19
CA VAL A 34 -37.21 12.00 -25.32
C VAL A 34 -36.21 12.89 -26.03
N CYS A 35 -36.21 12.85 -27.37
CA CYS A 35 -35.52 13.80 -28.21
C CYS A 35 -36.51 14.86 -28.71
N ILE A 36 -36.27 16.12 -28.38
CA ILE A 36 -37.09 17.26 -28.82
C ILE A 36 -36.27 18.06 -29.82
N THR A 37 -36.76 18.23 -31.03
CA THR A 37 -36.13 19.05 -32.08
C THR A 37 -36.99 20.27 -32.36
N VAL A 38 -36.41 21.45 -32.18
CA VAL A 38 -37.02 22.73 -32.55
C VAL A 38 -36.42 23.17 -33.87
N GLN A 39 -37.25 23.32 -34.89
CA GLN A 39 -36.83 23.83 -36.19
C GLN A 39 -36.72 25.36 -36.10
N ILE A 40 -35.55 25.85 -36.48
CA ILE A 40 -35.14 27.24 -36.42
C ILE A 40 -34.78 27.64 -37.85
N PRO A 41 -35.75 28.11 -38.66
CA PRO A 41 -35.41 28.78 -39.91
C PRO A 41 -34.51 29.99 -39.60
N LEU A 42 -33.78 30.55 -40.57
CA LEU A 42 -33.02 31.79 -40.35
C LEU A 42 -33.94 32.87 -39.75
N LEU A 43 -33.79 33.12 -38.44
CA LEU A 43 -34.71 33.95 -37.69
C LEU A 43 -34.34 35.42 -37.87
N HIS A 44 -35.19 36.14 -38.59
CA HIS A 44 -35.15 37.58 -38.68
C HIS A 44 -36.07 38.18 -37.60
N ASP A 45 -35.60 39.21 -36.88
CA ASP A 45 -36.46 40.04 -36.04
C ASP A 45 -37.45 40.80 -36.94
N THR A 46 -38.47 41.41 -36.35
CA THR A 46 -39.47 42.30 -36.95
C THR A 46 -38.85 43.43 -37.78
N SER A 47 -37.58 43.77 -37.54
CA SER A 47 -36.78 44.75 -38.28
C SER A 47 -35.96 44.16 -39.44
N GLY A 48 -36.06 42.87 -39.73
CA GLY A 48 -35.31 42.17 -40.77
C GLY A 48 -33.87 41.78 -40.38
N GLN A 49 -33.39 42.21 -39.22
CA GLN A 49 -32.04 41.89 -38.71
C GLN A 49 -31.97 40.49 -38.11
N LEU A 50 -30.84 39.81 -38.27
CA LEU A 50 -30.59 38.56 -37.54
C LEU A 50 -30.37 38.88 -36.06
N LYS A 51 -31.16 38.23 -35.21
CA LYS A 51 -31.06 38.35 -33.76
C LYS A 51 -30.78 36.99 -33.15
N SER A 52 -29.91 36.97 -32.15
CA SER A 52 -29.62 35.77 -31.38
C SER A 52 -30.74 35.50 -30.37
N PHE A 53 -31.04 34.24 -30.14
CA PHE A 53 -31.95 33.77 -29.10
C PHE A 53 -31.18 32.91 -28.10
N THR A 54 -31.74 32.76 -26.90
CA THR A 54 -31.14 31.91 -25.87
C THR A 54 -31.78 30.53 -25.88
N THR A 55 -30.97 29.49 -25.69
CA THR A 55 -31.47 28.11 -25.55
C THR A 55 -32.42 27.95 -24.37
N TRP A 56 -32.22 28.74 -23.31
CA TRP A 56 -33.10 28.80 -22.15
C TRP A 56 -34.53 29.20 -22.50
N GLU A 57 -34.72 30.20 -23.37
CA GLU A 57 -36.05 30.65 -23.78
C GLU A 57 -36.83 29.56 -24.50
N ILE A 58 -36.14 28.80 -25.38
CA ILE A 58 -36.72 27.63 -26.06
C ILE A 58 -37.14 26.57 -25.03
N ILE A 59 -36.26 26.25 -24.08
CA ILE A 59 -36.55 25.29 -23.01
C ILE A 59 -37.81 25.71 -22.24
N GLU A 60 -37.95 26.97 -21.88
CA GLU A 60 -39.09 27.46 -21.11
C GLU A 60 -40.40 27.40 -21.91
N LYS A 61 -40.34 27.71 -23.21
CA LYS A 61 -41.49 27.53 -24.11
C LYS A 61 -41.88 26.06 -24.28
N ILE A 62 -40.91 25.14 -24.34
CA ILE A 62 -41.19 23.71 -24.37
C ILE A 62 -41.86 23.24 -23.07
N ARG A 63 -41.41 23.73 -21.90
CA ARG A 63 -42.04 23.40 -20.60
C ARG A 63 -43.51 23.83 -20.55
N GLN A 64 -43.84 24.99 -21.13
CA GLN A 64 -45.22 25.49 -21.20
C GLN A 64 -46.16 24.59 -22.01
N LEU A 65 -45.64 23.83 -22.98
CA LEU A 65 -46.45 22.90 -23.78
C LEU A 65 -46.81 21.62 -23.04
N CYS A 66 -46.03 21.21 -22.01
CA CYS A 66 -46.30 20.01 -21.22
C CYS A 66 -45.91 20.19 -19.74
N PRO A 67 -46.56 21.11 -19.00
CA PRO A 67 -46.11 21.53 -17.67
C PRO A 67 -46.22 20.44 -16.60
N GLY A 68 -47.13 19.48 -16.78
CA GLY A 68 -47.34 18.39 -15.81
C GLY A 68 -46.21 17.36 -15.76
N ILE A 69 -45.45 17.21 -16.85
CA ILE A 69 -44.32 16.26 -16.95
C ILE A 69 -42.99 17.01 -17.01
N LEU A 70 -42.92 18.07 -17.81
CA LEU A 70 -41.73 18.89 -18.00
C LEU A 70 -41.64 19.99 -16.94
N SER A 71 -41.61 19.58 -15.67
CA SER A 71 -41.42 20.49 -14.54
C SER A 71 -40.06 21.21 -14.62
N PRO A 72 -39.88 22.34 -13.91
CA PRO A 72 -38.59 23.04 -13.86
C PRO A 72 -37.42 22.19 -13.33
N SER A 73 -37.70 21.14 -12.54
CA SER A 73 -36.70 20.18 -12.07
C SER A 73 -36.23 19.19 -13.13
N THR A 74 -36.97 19.08 -14.25
CA THR A 74 -36.60 18.19 -15.35
C THR A 74 -35.45 18.81 -16.16
N VAL A 75 -34.32 18.10 -16.20
CA VAL A 75 -33.12 18.56 -16.91
C VAL A 75 -33.28 18.31 -18.41
N MET A 76 -33.21 19.38 -19.21
CA MET A 76 -33.15 19.30 -20.67
C MET A 76 -31.72 19.56 -21.13
N LYS A 77 -31.05 18.52 -21.64
CA LYS A 77 -29.66 18.61 -22.13
C LYS A 77 -29.67 18.98 -23.62
N VAL A 78 -28.87 19.97 -24.00
CA VAL A 78 -28.68 20.33 -25.42
C VAL A 78 -27.76 19.29 -26.05
N VAL A 79 -28.25 18.56 -27.05
CA VAL A 79 -27.49 17.49 -27.71
C VAL A 79 -26.81 18.01 -28.98
N HIS A 80 -27.54 18.80 -29.77
CA HIS A 80 -27.06 19.27 -31.06
C HIS A 80 -27.68 20.62 -31.40
N THR A 81 -26.87 21.55 -31.88
CA THR A 81 -27.29 22.89 -32.28
C THR A 81 -26.75 23.18 -33.67
N THR A 82 -27.63 23.50 -34.61
CA THR A 82 -27.29 23.95 -35.96
C THR A 82 -27.98 25.29 -36.23
N LEU A 83 -27.72 25.87 -37.41
CA LEU A 83 -28.44 27.04 -37.88
C LEU A 83 -29.91 26.75 -38.20
N GLU A 84 -30.26 25.49 -38.45
CA GLU A 84 -31.60 25.08 -38.88
C GLU A 84 -32.45 24.46 -37.77
N PHE A 85 -31.83 23.94 -36.71
CA PHE A 85 -32.54 23.33 -35.60
C PHE A 85 -31.69 23.22 -34.33
N VAL A 86 -32.38 23.10 -33.19
CA VAL A 86 -31.78 22.72 -31.90
C VAL A 86 -32.44 21.44 -31.42
N ARG A 87 -31.63 20.47 -31.00
CA ARG A 87 -32.07 19.18 -30.46
C ARG A 87 -31.73 19.06 -28.98
N PHE A 88 -32.72 18.70 -28.20
CA PHE A 88 -32.65 18.46 -26.76
C PHE A 88 -32.87 16.98 -26.47
N ALA A 89 -32.17 16.45 -25.47
CA ALA A 89 -32.47 15.18 -24.83
C ALA A 89 -33.01 15.45 -23.43
N VAL A 90 -34.13 14.80 -23.12
CA VAL A 90 -34.82 14.93 -21.84
C VAL A 90 -34.96 13.54 -21.23
N ASP A 91 -34.34 13.33 -20.07
CA ASP A 91 -34.52 12.11 -19.27
C ASP A 91 -35.79 12.25 -18.43
N LEU A 92 -36.71 11.31 -18.61
CA LEU A 92 -37.98 11.20 -17.89
C LEU A 92 -37.96 10.00 -16.95
N GLU A 93 -38.96 9.91 -16.07
CA GLU A 93 -39.02 8.83 -15.08
C GLU A 93 -39.43 7.50 -15.71
N ASN A 94 -40.49 7.50 -16.53
CA ASN A 94 -41.17 6.30 -17.04
C ASN A 94 -41.46 6.41 -18.55
N LYS A 95 -41.56 5.26 -19.24
CA LYS A 95 -41.87 5.21 -20.70
C LYS A 95 -43.28 5.71 -21.06
N ILE A 96 -44.20 5.74 -20.10
CA ILE A 96 -45.53 6.31 -20.30
C ILE A 96 -45.43 7.83 -20.49
N ASP A 97 -44.59 8.50 -19.69
CA ASP A 97 -44.39 9.94 -19.81
C ASP A 97 -43.64 10.32 -21.09
N VAL A 98 -42.73 9.47 -21.58
CA VAL A 98 -42.12 9.61 -22.91
C VAL A 98 -43.20 9.70 -23.98
N ARG A 99 -44.14 8.73 -24.00
CA ARG A 99 -45.23 8.71 -24.98
C ARG A 99 -46.13 9.95 -24.86
N ARG A 100 -46.47 10.35 -23.63
CA ARG A 100 -47.28 11.56 -23.39
C ARG A 100 -46.59 12.82 -23.90
N VAL A 101 -45.31 13.02 -23.58
CA VAL A 101 -44.53 14.17 -24.03
C VAL A 101 -44.40 14.17 -25.55
N VAL A 102 -44.11 13.02 -26.18
CA VAL A 102 -44.03 12.90 -27.63
C VAL A 102 -45.36 13.30 -28.28
N THR A 103 -46.49 12.74 -27.83
CA THR A 103 -47.81 13.09 -28.39
C THR A 103 -48.19 14.54 -28.14
N SER A 104 -47.87 15.10 -26.96
CA SER A 104 -48.20 16.50 -26.63
C SER A 104 -47.36 17.52 -27.39
N LEU A 105 -46.07 17.23 -27.65
CA LEU A 105 -45.16 18.15 -28.32
C LEU A 105 -45.12 17.98 -29.84
N GLU A 106 -45.60 16.86 -30.36
CA GLU A 106 -45.53 16.56 -31.79
C GLU A 106 -46.31 17.59 -32.61
N SER A 107 -45.60 18.21 -33.56
CA SER A 107 -46.14 19.23 -34.46
C SER A 107 -46.77 20.46 -33.77
N GLN A 108 -46.32 20.75 -32.55
CA GLN A 108 -46.62 22.02 -31.87
C GLN A 108 -45.75 23.17 -32.39
N PHE A 109 -46.17 24.39 -32.09
CA PHE A 109 -45.43 25.60 -32.44
C PHE A 109 -45.14 26.43 -31.20
N ILE A 110 -43.91 26.96 -31.12
CA ILE A 110 -43.51 27.90 -30.08
C ILE A 110 -43.16 29.24 -30.72
N LYS A 111 -43.46 30.33 -29.99
CA LYS A 111 -43.09 31.68 -30.40
C LYS A 111 -42.08 32.25 -29.41
N LEU A 112 -40.94 32.69 -29.94
CA LEU A 112 -39.88 33.36 -29.18
C LEU A 112 -40.12 34.87 -29.13
N SER A 113 -39.63 35.51 -28.09
CA SER A 113 -39.73 36.95 -27.90
C SER A 113 -38.88 37.68 -28.95
N GLY A 114 -39.47 38.66 -29.63
CA GLY A 114 -38.79 39.41 -30.69
C GLY A 114 -38.62 38.65 -32.01
N PHE A 115 -39.36 37.55 -32.23
CA PHE A 115 -39.41 36.89 -33.53
C PHE A 115 -40.88 36.72 -33.96
N PRO A 116 -41.24 37.14 -35.19
CA PRO A 116 -42.60 36.96 -35.70
C PRO A 116 -42.90 35.51 -36.09
N GLN A 117 -41.86 34.72 -36.36
CA GLN A 117 -41.98 33.37 -36.89
C GLN A 117 -42.29 32.34 -35.79
N ASN A 118 -43.20 31.42 -36.11
CA ASN A 118 -43.54 30.29 -35.24
C ASN A 118 -42.56 29.15 -35.50
N LEU A 119 -41.89 28.67 -34.45
CA LEU A 119 -40.93 27.58 -34.55
C LEU A 119 -41.63 26.25 -34.35
N ARG A 120 -41.44 25.33 -35.29
CA ARG A 120 -42.04 23.99 -35.20
C ARG A 120 -41.25 23.12 -34.23
N VAL A 121 -41.96 22.52 -33.29
CA VAL A 121 -41.44 21.52 -32.36
C VAL A 121 -41.80 20.14 -32.89
N ARG A 122 -40.82 19.24 -32.84
CA ARG A 122 -40.98 17.81 -33.11
C ARG A 122 -40.45 17.03 -31.92
N ALA A 123 -41.13 15.98 -31.53
CA ALA A 123 -40.69 15.14 -30.43
C ALA A 123 -40.69 13.68 -30.86
N SER A 124 -39.66 12.94 -30.47
CA SER A 124 -39.57 11.51 -30.71
C SER A 124 -38.99 10.81 -29.50
N GLU A 125 -39.28 9.51 -29.35
CA GLU A 125 -38.49 8.68 -28.43
C GLU A 125 -37.03 8.72 -28.88
N ALA A 126 -36.11 8.87 -27.92
CA ALA A 126 -34.70 8.90 -28.23
C ALA A 126 -34.25 7.51 -28.72
N PRO A 127 -33.47 7.43 -29.82
CA PRO A 127 -32.89 6.16 -30.23
C PRO A 127 -31.89 5.70 -29.16
N TYR A 128 -31.82 4.38 -28.94
CA TYR A 128 -30.83 3.79 -28.06
C TYR A 128 -29.48 3.68 -28.80
N ASP A 129 -28.39 4.04 -28.12
CA ASP A 129 -27.01 3.85 -28.58
C ASP A 129 -26.58 2.38 -28.40
N CYS A 130 -27.29 1.49 -29.09
CA CYS A 130 -27.09 0.04 -29.02
C CYS A 130 -27.53 -0.58 -30.36
N PRO A 131 -26.73 -1.51 -30.92
CA PRO A 131 -27.05 -2.16 -32.18
C PRO A 131 -28.33 -2.99 -32.07
N ARG A 132 -29.00 -3.15 -33.20
CA ARG A 132 -30.18 -4.00 -33.42
C ARG A 132 -29.77 -5.30 -34.08
N ARG A 133 -30.70 -6.26 -34.07
CA ARG A 133 -30.49 -7.59 -34.64
C ARG A 133 -29.93 -7.59 -36.05
N HIS A 134 -30.49 -6.75 -36.90
CA HIS A 134 -30.01 -6.56 -38.26
C HIS A 134 -28.53 -6.13 -38.33
N ASP A 135 -28.07 -5.30 -37.39
CA ASP A 135 -26.73 -4.71 -37.43
C ASP A 135 -25.65 -5.77 -37.17
N TRP A 136 -25.84 -6.65 -36.18
CA TRP A 136 -24.89 -7.74 -35.92
C TRP A 136 -25.03 -8.87 -36.95
N GLU A 137 -26.25 -9.25 -37.35
CA GLU A 137 -26.45 -10.25 -38.39
C GLU A 137 -25.84 -9.81 -39.73
N ALA A 138 -25.95 -8.53 -40.09
CA ALA A 138 -25.32 -8.00 -41.28
C ALA A 138 -23.79 -8.03 -41.19
N PHE A 139 -23.24 -7.57 -40.06
CA PHE A 139 -21.79 -7.60 -39.86
C PHE A 139 -21.21 -9.01 -40.00
N PHE A 140 -21.76 -10.01 -39.31
CA PHE A 140 -21.20 -11.37 -39.33
C PHE A 140 -21.45 -12.11 -40.66
N ARG A 141 -22.50 -11.76 -41.39
CA ARG A 141 -22.75 -12.30 -42.73
C ARG A 141 -21.77 -11.72 -43.77
N ASP A 142 -21.47 -10.43 -43.67
CA ASP A 142 -20.73 -9.71 -44.70
C ASP A 142 -19.20 -9.64 -44.39
N ALA A 143 -18.78 -10.00 -43.18
CA ALA A 143 -17.37 -9.99 -42.76
C ALA A 143 -16.58 -11.15 -43.38
N GLN A 144 -15.56 -10.82 -44.18
CA GLN A 144 -14.69 -11.79 -44.85
C GLN A 144 -13.80 -12.60 -43.90
N ASN A 145 -13.53 -12.05 -42.73
CA ASN A 145 -12.57 -12.63 -41.77
C ASN A 145 -13.28 -13.26 -40.57
N MET A 146 -14.56 -13.64 -40.64
CA MET A 146 -15.30 -14.25 -39.53
C MET A 146 -15.81 -15.64 -39.92
N ASP A 147 -15.68 -16.60 -39.01
CA ASP A 147 -16.16 -17.97 -39.19
C ASP A 147 -17.28 -18.32 -38.19
N GLU A 148 -18.49 -18.54 -38.69
CA GLU A 148 -19.68 -18.84 -37.87
C GLU A 148 -19.54 -20.14 -37.04
N THR A 149 -18.67 -21.05 -37.47
CA THR A 149 -18.43 -22.31 -36.75
C THR A 149 -17.52 -22.12 -35.53
N LYS A 150 -16.76 -21.02 -35.46
CA LYS A 150 -15.81 -20.72 -34.38
C LYS A 150 -16.44 -19.82 -33.34
N SER A 151 -16.21 -20.14 -32.06
CA SER A 151 -16.63 -19.26 -30.96
C SER A 151 -15.84 -17.95 -30.98
N GLY A 152 -16.51 -16.83 -30.76
CA GLY A 152 -15.89 -15.50 -30.77
C GLY A 152 -15.70 -14.92 -32.17
N GLU A 153 -16.07 -15.65 -33.22
CA GLU A 153 -16.13 -15.15 -34.61
C GLU A 153 -17.56 -15.12 -35.16
N ARG A 154 -18.54 -15.30 -34.28
CA ARG A 154 -19.97 -15.31 -34.57
C ARG A 154 -20.68 -14.40 -33.56
N PRO A 155 -22.00 -14.11 -33.74
CA PRO A 155 -22.75 -13.33 -32.77
C PRO A 155 -23.00 -14.13 -31.47
N ASP A 156 -21.95 -14.28 -30.67
CA ASP A 156 -21.97 -14.95 -29.36
C ASP A 156 -21.31 -14.13 -28.25
N THR A 157 -20.62 -13.04 -28.58
CA THR A 157 -19.84 -12.25 -27.62
C THR A 157 -20.45 -10.87 -27.42
N LEU A 158 -20.94 -10.64 -26.21
CA LEU A 158 -21.51 -9.40 -25.71
C LEU A 158 -20.41 -8.49 -25.14
N VAL A 159 -20.39 -7.22 -25.55
CA VAL A 159 -19.45 -6.21 -25.06
C VAL A 159 -20.20 -5.22 -24.19
N LEU A 160 -19.77 -5.09 -22.95
CA LEU A 160 -20.39 -4.24 -21.93
C LEU A 160 -19.40 -3.18 -21.52
N THR A 161 -19.79 -1.90 -21.60
CA THR A 161 -18.98 -0.77 -21.17
C THR A 161 -19.72 0.05 -20.12
N GLY A 162 -19.00 0.51 -19.10
CA GLY A 162 -19.57 1.36 -18.04
C GLY A 162 -20.16 0.59 -16.87
N LEU A 163 -19.81 -0.70 -16.70
CA LEU A 163 -20.23 -1.48 -15.54
C LEU A 163 -19.58 -0.94 -14.26
N PRO A 164 -20.32 -0.57 -13.20
CA PRO A 164 -19.71 -0.07 -11.97
C PRO A 164 -18.92 -1.16 -11.22
N ILE A 165 -17.66 -0.89 -10.89
CA ILE A 165 -16.77 -1.89 -10.28
C ILE A 165 -17.36 -2.49 -9.00
N ARG A 166 -17.80 -1.64 -8.07
CA ARG A 166 -18.26 -2.07 -6.74
C ARG A 166 -19.49 -2.96 -6.79
N TRP A 167 -20.32 -2.85 -7.83
CA TRP A 167 -21.52 -3.70 -7.98
C TRP A 167 -21.15 -5.13 -8.35
N PHE A 168 -19.98 -5.35 -8.92
CA PHE A 168 -19.47 -6.65 -9.33
C PHE A 168 -18.26 -7.11 -8.49
N ALA A 169 -17.91 -6.40 -7.41
CA ALA A 169 -16.84 -6.78 -6.49
C ALA A 169 -17.29 -7.89 -5.52
N SER A 170 -16.35 -8.68 -5.00
CA SER A 170 -16.67 -9.77 -4.06
C SER A 170 -17.33 -9.29 -2.77
N ALA A 171 -16.87 -8.16 -2.27
CA ALA A 171 -17.24 -7.65 -0.96
C ALA A 171 -18.65 -7.01 -0.91
N SER A 172 -19.17 -6.54 -2.05
CA SER A 172 -20.51 -5.94 -2.11
C SER A 172 -21.65 -6.94 -1.88
N HIS A 173 -21.37 -8.24 -2.01
CA HIS A 173 -22.36 -9.31 -1.87
C HIS A 173 -22.19 -10.13 -0.58
N ASN A 174 -21.41 -9.65 0.40
CA ASN A 174 -21.24 -10.26 1.74
C ASN A 174 -21.14 -11.79 1.72
N ARG A 175 -20.28 -12.36 0.86
CA ARG A 175 -19.95 -13.78 0.95
C ARG A 175 -19.09 -14.00 2.20
N PRO A 176 -19.45 -14.94 3.10
CA PRO A 176 -18.59 -15.28 4.22
C PRO A 176 -17.27 -15.81 3.66
N ARG A 177 -16.18 -15.03 3.83
CA ARG A 177 -14.83 -15.58 3.69
C ARG A 177 -14.67 -16.59 4.82
N PHE A 178 -14.23 -17.80 4.52
CA PHE A 178 -13.85 -18.78 5.54
C PHE A 178 -12.90 -18.11 6.56
N SER A 179 -13.11 -18.43 7.83
CA SER A 179 -12.53 -17.83 9.04
C SER A 179 -11.10 -17.31 8.91
N VAL A 180 -10.92 -16.01 9.18
CA VAL A 180 -9.60 -15.44 9.48
C VAL A 180 -9.31 -15.70 10.95
N SER A 181 -8.26 -16.49 11.22
CA SER A 181 -7.65 -16.61 12.55
C SER A 181 -7.10 -15.27 13.00
N SER A 182 -7.35 -14.93 14.27
CA SER A 182 -7.26 -13.61 14.88
C SER A 182 -5.86 -13.00 15.09
N ASP A 183 -4.81 -13.46 14.40
CA ASP A 183 -3.43 -13.21 14.88
C ASP A 183 -2.57 -12.24 14.05
N ASP A 184 -3.06 -11.62 12.96
CA ASP A 184 -2.27 -10.62 12.19
C ASP A 184 -2.93 -9.22 12.14
N THR A 185 -2.86 -8.52 13.27
CA THR A 185 -3.57 -7.26 13.59
C THR A 185 -3.01 -5.99 12.91
N SER A 186 -2.33 -6.08 11.76
CA SER A 186 -1.91 -4.87 11.02
C SER A 186 -1.89 -5.00 9.50
N SER A 187 -1.87 -6.21 8.94
CA SER A 187 -1.99 -6.41 7.48
C SER A 187 -3.45 -6.52 7.02
N SER A 188 -4.33 -7.02 7.90
CA SER A 188 -5.74 -7.29 7.58
C SER A 188 -6.54 -6.02 7.21
N TYR A 189 -6.41 -4.93 7.96
CA TYR A 189 -7.17 -3.70 7.69
C TYR A 189 -6.82 -3.02 6.35
N LEU A 190 -5.58 -3.17 5.88
CA LEU A 190 -5.13 -2.62 4.61
C LEU A 190 -5.57 -3.49 3.43
N SER A 191 -5.58 -4.82 3.58
CA SER A 191 -6.09 -5.75 2.55
C SER A 191 -7.59 -5.61 2.30
N PHE A 192 -8.39 -5.26 3.32
CA PHE A 192 -9.83 -5.05 3.17
C PHE A 192 -10.19 -3.82 2.31
N LEU A 193 -9.31 -2.81 2.25
CA LEU A 193 -9.54 -1.61 1.42
C LEU A 193 -9.12 -1.81 -0.05
N VAL A 194 -8.24 -2.76 -0.34
CA VAL A 194 -7.72 -3.00 -1.70
C VAL A 194 -8.65 -3.87 -2.54
N ASP A 195 -9.39 -4.81 -1.92
CA ASP A 195 -10.35 -5.69 -2.60
C ASP A 195 -11.65 -4.97 -3.04
N GLU A 196 -11.90 -3.74 -2.58
CA GLU A 196 -13.09 -2.95 -2.90
C GLU A 196 -13.00 -2.25 -4.27
N GLU A 197 -11.82 -2.26 -4.91
CA GLU A 197 -11.57 -1.51 -6.15
C GLU A 197 -11.50 -2.38 -7.41
N LYS A 198 -11.88 -3.66 -7.34
CA LYS A 198 -11.83 -4.56 -8.52
C LYS A 198 -13.10 -5.39 -8.71
N PRO A 199 -13.55 -5.54 -9.98
CA PRO A 199 -14.65 -6.44 -10.27
C PRO A 199 -14.21 -7.90 -10.14
N ASN A 200 -15.13 -8.78 -9.77
CA ASN A 200 -14.92 -10.22 -9.71
C ASN A 200 -15.52 -10.87 -10.97
N PRO A 201 -14.71 -11.55 -11.81
CA PRO A 201 -15.19 -12.26 -13.00
C PRO A 201 -16.30 -13.27 -12.72
N LEU A 202 -16.30 -13.93 -11.56
CA LEU A 202 -17.33 -14.91 -11.18
C LEU A 202 -18.68 -14.25 -10.91
N ILE A 203 -18.69 -13.04 -10.37
CA ILE A 203 -19.92 -12.28 -10.12
C ILE A 203 -20.49 -11.74 -11.43
N VAL A 204 -19.62 -11.30 -12.33
CA VAL A 204 -20.02 -10.97 -13.71
C VAL A 204 -20.61 -12.21 -14.39
N LYS A 205 -19.98 -13.38 -14.25
CA LYS A 205 -20.51 -14.64 -14.77
C LYS A 205 -21.91 -14.95 -14.26
N GLU A 206 -22.08 -14.96 -12.95
CA GLU A 206 -23.36 -15.21 -12.30
C GLU A 206 -24.45 -14.22 -12.74
N ALA A 207 -24.11 -12.93 -12.86
CA ALA A 207 -25.06 -11.90 -13.31
C ALA A 207 -25.55 -12.15 -14.75
N PHE A 208 -24.66 -12.53 -15.67
CA PHE A 208 -24.99 -12.66 -17.09
C PHE A 208 -25.41 -14.08 -17.51
N GLU A 209 -25.20 -15.10 -16.66
CA GLU A 209 -25.72 -16.45 -16.88
C GLU A 209 -27.26 -16.52 -16.90
N VAL A 210 -27.95 -15.49 -16.39
CA VAL A 210 -29.42 -15.34 -16.47
C VAL A 210 -29.92 -15.38 -17.92
N PHE A 211 -29.12 -14.89 -18.88
CA PHE A 211 -29.53 -14.89 -20.29
C PHE A 211 -29.25 -16.20 -21.01
N GLY A 212 -28.24 -16.95 -20.56
CA GLY A 212 -27.82 -18.22 -21.13
C GLY A 212 -26.46 -18.65 -20.60
N LYS A 213 -26.06 -19.89 -20.90
CA LYS A 213 -24.79 -20.44 -20.42
C LYS A 213 -23.61 -19.64 -20.99
N VAL A 214 -22.77 -19.11 -20.09
CA VAL A 214 -21.56 -18.36 -20.45
C VAL A 214 -20.40 -19.32 -20.68
N ARG A 215 -19.73 -19.16 -21.82
CA ARG A 215 -18.53 -19.92 -22.21
C ARG A 215 -17.28 -19.33 -21.56
N GLU A 216 -17.02 -18.06 -21.80
CA GLU A 216 -15.81 -17.36 -21.39
C GLU A 216 -16.13 -15.90 -21.03
N ILE A 217 -15.38 -15.34 -20.08
CA ILE A 217 -15.48 -13.93 -19.71
C ILE A 217 -14.09 -13.34 -19.67
N ASP A 218 -13.95 -12.16 -20.24
CA ASP A 218 -12.76 -11.36 -20.06
C ASP A 218 -13.07 -9.96 -19.54
N ILE A 219 -12.25 -9.53 -18.59
CA ILE A 219 -12.27 -8.19 -18.03
C ILE A 219 -10.87 -7.60 -18.28
N PRO A 220 -10.68 -6.79 -19.34
CA PRO A 220 -9.36 -6.33 -19.76
C PRO A 220 -8.52 -5.67 -18.67
N MET A 221 -9.16 -4.95 -17.74
CA MET A 221 -8.44 -4.30 -16.65
C MET A 221 -7.79 -5.28 -15.65
N LEU A 222 -8.24 -6.53 -15.60
CA LEU A 222 -7.70 -7.58 -14.73
C LEU A 222 -6.64 -8.46 -15.43
N ASP A 223 -6.41 -8.26 -16.72
CA ASP A 223 -5.48 -9.07 -17.50
C ASP A 223 -4.18 -8.29 -17.79
N PRO A 224 -3.02 -8.71 -17.26
CA PRO A 224 -1.74 -8.02 -17.49
C PRO A 224 -1.33 -7.89 -18.96
N SER A 225 -1.82 -8.78 -19.83
CA SER A 225 -1.52 -8.73 -21.27
C SER A 225 -2.21 -7.54 -21.97
N GLN A 226 -3.27 -7.02 -21.36
CA GLN A 226 -4.12 -5.93 -21.82
C GLN A 226 -3.97 -4.67 -20.96
N ASN A 227 -3.74 -4.84 -19.66
CA ASN A 227 -3.48 -3.79 -18.68
C ASN A 227 -2.19 -4.09 -17.89
N PRO A 228 -1.02 -3.58 -18.32
CA PRO A 228 0.25 -3.85 -17.63
C PRO A 228 0.28 -3.43 -16.16
N ASP A 229 -0.54 -2.45 -15.76
CA ASP A 229 -0.56 -1.90 -14.41
C ASP A 229 -1.12 -2.91 -13.38
N CYS A 230 -1.90 -3.91 -13.81
CA CYS A 230 -2.43 -4.93 -12.92
C CYS A 230 -1.48 -6.13 -12.71
N LEU A 231 -0.27 -6.11 -13.29
CA LEU A 231 0.66 -7.24 -13.26
C LEU A 231 1.07 -7.64 -11.83
N GLU A 232 1.45 -6.66 -11.00
CA GLU A 232 1.88 -6.94 -9.62
C GLU A 232 0.75 -7.59 -8.80
N ASP A 233 -0.47 -7.05 -8.93
CA ASP A 233 -1.64 -7.58 -8.24
C ASP A 233 -2.05 -8.96 -8.77
N TYR A 234 -1.95 -9.17 -10.08
CA TYR A 234 -2.20 -10.46 -10.71
C TYR A 234 -1.25 -11.53 -10.14
N MET A 235 0.05 -11.22 -10.01
CA MET A 235 1.03 -12.13 -9.40
C MET A 235 0.72 -12.44 -7.93
N ASN A 236 0.33 -11.43 -7.16
CA ASN A 236 0.02 -11.62 -5.73
C ASN A 236 -1.25 -12.49 -5.54
N SER A 237 -2.22 -12.38 -6.45
CA SER A 237 -3.44 -13.20 -6.42
C SER A 237 -3.19 -14.68 -6.78
N SER A 238 -2.27 -14.96 -7.71
CA SER A 238 -1.89 -16.34 -8.06
C SER A 238 -1.17 -17.06 -6.92
N ASP A 239 -0.35 -16.33 -6.15
CA ASP A 239 0.39 -16.89 -5.02
C ASP A 239 -0.55 -17.34 -3.88
N THR A 240 -1.68 -16.65 -3.69
CA THR A 240 -2.68 -16.97 -2.65
C THR A 240 -3.44 -18.28 -2.95
N SER A 241 -3.67 -18.58 -4.24
CA SER A 241 -4.36 -19.83 -4.64
C SER A 241 -3.46 -21.07 -4.50
N ASN A 242 -2.14 -20.88 -4.52
CA ASN A 242 -1.14 -21.96 -4.45
C ASN A 242 -0.68 -22.32 -3.02
N ASN A 243 -1.24 -21.69 -1.97
CA ASN A 243 -0.89 -21.99 -0.57
C ASN A 243 -2.01 -22.71 0.20
N SER A 244 -3.06 -23.17 -0.49
CA SER A 244 -4.23 -23.80 0.13
C SER A 244 -4.05 -25.28 0.52
N TYR A 245 -2.95 -25.93 0.11
CA TYR A 245 -2.76 -27.39 0.30
C TYR A 245 -1.89 -27.81 1.49
N ASP A 246 -1.36 -26.88 2.32
CA ASP A 246 -0.38 -27.24 3.37
C ASP A 246 -0.76 -26.80 4.81
N LEU A 247 -1.98 -26.29 5.02
CA LEU A 247 -2.44 -25.80 6.33
C LEU A 247 -3.67 -26.53 6.90
N ALA A 248 -3.90 -27.78 6.51
CA ALA A 248 -5.08 -28.56 6.93
C ALA A 248 -4.82 -29.58 8.06
N LEU A 249 -3.68 -29.54 8.76
CA LEU A 249 -3.36 -30.47 9.85
C LEU A 249 -2.75 -29.75 11.05
N LYS A 250 -3.56 -28.98 11.78
CA LYS A 250 -3.46 -28.72 13.24
C LYS A 250 -4.42 -27.59 13.66
N ALA A 251 -5.60 -27.95 14.15
CA ALA A 251 -6.30 -27.18 15.18
C ALA A 251 -7.53 -27.97 15.65
N GLU A 252 -7.36 -28.75 16.72
CA GLU A 252 -8.46 -29.22 17.55
C GLU A 252 -8.46 -28.44 18.86
N SER A 253 -9.66 -28.05 19.29
CA SER A 253 -10.05 -27.50 20.60
C SER A 253 -9.55 -26.09 20.97
N THR A 254 -10.48 -25.14 21.10
CA THR A 254 -11.03 -24.67 22.40
C THR A 254 -11.94 -23.46 22.17
N LEU A 255 -13.18 -23.55 22.65
CA LEU A 255 -14.17 -22.46 22.69
C LEU A 255 -13.77 -21.38 23.69
N ARG A 256 -13.80 -20.10 23.29
CA ARG A 256 -14.19 -18.98 24.18
C ARG A 256 -14.89 -17.87 23.39
N ASN A 257 -16.02 -17.46 23.93
CA ASN A 257 -16.77 -16.26 23.55
C ASN A 257 -15.97 -15.02 23.97
N ASP A 258 -15.88 -14.02 23.10
CA ASP A 258 -15.86 -12.65 23.57
C ASP A 258 -16.54 -11.71 22.58
N SER A 259 -17.35 -10.82 23.14
CA SER A 259 -18.26 -9.89 22.47
C SER A 259 -17.60 -8.52 22.38
N GLY A 260 -17.28 -8.09 21.16
CA GLY A 260 -16.72 -6.77 20.88
C GLY A 260 -17.49 -6.03 19.80
N CYS A 261 -18.09 -4.91 20.18
CA CYS A 261 -18.82 -3.96 19.35
C CYS A 261 -17.90 -3.39 18.24
N THR A 262 -18.30 -3.50 16.97
CA THR A 262 -17.61 -2.88 15.83
C THR A 262 -18.48 -1.76 15.25
N GLU A 263 -18.00 -0.51 15.34
CA GLU A 263 -18.56 0.63 14.63
C GLU A 263 -18.59 0.38 13.12
N GLU A 264 -19.76 0.56 12.51
CA GLU A 264 -19.98 0.38 11.07
C GLU A 264 -19.35 1.54 10.27
N TYR A 265 -18.40 1.19 9.41
CA TYR A 265 -17.86 2.11 8.41
C TYR A 265 -18.88 2.28 7.27
N VAL A 266 -19.67 3.34 7.33
CA VAL A 266 -20.60 3.73 6.26
C VAL A 266 -19.77 4.24 5.07
N GLY A 267 -19.55 3.36 4.10
CA GLY A 267 -18.80 3.61 2.88
C GLY A 267 -19.40 4.76 2.06
N GLY A 268 -18.90 5.97 2.27
CA GLY A 268 -19.25 7.14 1.47
C GLY A 268 -18.84 6.95 0.02
N PHE A 269 -19.82 6.93 -0.88
CA PHE A 269 -19.61 7.13 -2.31
C PHE A 269 -18.98 8.52 -2.50
N GLY A 270 -17.65 8.59 -2.60
CA GLY A 270 -16.93 9.83 -2.90
C GLY A 270 -17.56 10.54 -4.10
N LYS A 271 -17.72 11.87 -4.01
CA LYS A 271 -18.52 12.72 -4.91
C LYS A 271 -18.54 12.24 -6.37
N ILE A 272 -19.57 11.45 -6.70
CA ILE A 272 -19.79 10.91 -8.04
C ILE A 272 -20.34 12.03 -8.92
N GLY A 273 -19.79 12.19 -10.12
CA GLY A 273 -20.41 13.04 -11.13
C GLY A 273 -21.79 12.44 -11.51
N PRO A 274 -22.85 13.26 -11.65
CA PRO A 274 -24.22 12.78 -11.85
C PRO A 274 -24.44 11.92 -13.10
N ASP A 275 -23.45 11.83 -14.00
CA ASP A 275 -23.53 11.09 -15.26
C ASP A 275 -23.13 9.60 -15.14
N THR A 276 -22.48 9.15 -14.04
CA THR A 276 -21.99 7.76 -13.93
C THR A 276 -22.87 6.87 -13.04
N ILE A 277 -23.30 7.36 -11.87
CA ILE A 277 -24.22 6.64 -10.97
C ILE A 277 -25.19 7.64 -10.33
N GLY A 278 -26.48 7.45 -10.54
CA GLY A 278 -27.55 8.28 -9.95
C GLY A 278 -28.30 7.55 -8.83
N VAL A 279 -28.66 8.27 -7.76
CA VAL A 279 -29.55 7.74 -6.72
C VAL A 279 -31.00 7.95 -7.15
N LEU A 280 -31.81 6.89 -7.20
CA LEU A 280 -33.21 7.00 -7.62
C LEU A 280 -34.10 7.64 -6.54
N ASN A 281 -33.80 7.44 -5.25
CA ASN A 281 -34.58 7.97 -4.12
C ASN A 281 -33.73 8.86 -3.17
N PRO A 282 -33.40 10.12 -3.55
CA PRO A 282 -32.53 11.00 -2.76
C PRO A 282 -33.17 11.54 -1.47
N ALA A 283 -34.50 11.45 -1.30
CA ALA A 283 -35.21 11.98 -0.12
C ALA A 283 -34.77 11.33 1.21
N ILE A 284 -34.19 10.13 1.16
CA ILE A 284 -33.73 9.36 2.32
C ILE A 284 -32.31 9.78 2.76
N GLN A 285 -31.58 10.52 1.93
CA GLN A 285 -30.19 10.92 2.22
C GLN A 285 -30.09 11.97 3.34
N HIS A 286 -31.18 12.73 3.61
CA HIS A 286 -31.19 13.81 4.61
C HIS A 286 -31.40 13.36 6.06
N CYS A 287 -31.77 12.10 6.31
CA CYS A 287 -32.01 11.60 7.66
C CYS A 287 -30.79 10.91 8.30
N ALA A 288 -29.79 10.48 7.52
CA ALA A 288 -28.62 9.76 8.03
C ALA A 288 -27.44 10.66 8.45
N ILE A 289 -27.47 11.96 8.15
CA ILE A 289 -26.34 12.89 8.39
C ILE A 289 -26.56 13.76 9.64
N ASN A 290 -27.79 13.90 10.12
CA ASN A 290 -28.13 14.79 11.24
C ASN A 290 -28.43 14.03 12.53
N SER A 291 -27.45 13.27 13.01
CA SER A 291 -27.39 12.85 14.41
C SER A 291 -26.01 13.12 14.98
N SER A 292 -25.60 14.38 14.97
CA SER A 292 -24.52 14.88 15.83
C SER A 292 -25.09 15.99 16.70
N THR A 293 -25.18 15.66 17.97
CA THR A 293 -25.66 16.45 19.09
C THR A 293 -25.10 17.87 19.13
N ASP A 294 -26.02 18.79 19.36
CA ASP A 294 -25.84 20.15 19.80
C ASP A 294 -25.09 20.17 21.16
N SER A 295 -23.87 20.71 21.18
CA SER A 295 -23.25 21.21 22.40
C SER A 295 -22.18 22.25 22.03
N GLY A 296 -22.47 23.51 22.34
CA GLY A 296 -21.63 24.64 22.03
C GLY A 296 -20.26 24.62 22.70
N SER A 297 -19.23 25.00 21.96
CA SER A 297 -18.09 25.79 22.44
C SER A 297 -17.24 26.22 21.25
N GLN A 298 -16.88 27.51 21.22
CA GLN A 298 -16.00 28.08 20.19
C GLN A 298 -14.58 27.50 20.29
N PRO A 299 -13.80 27.55 19.19
CA PRO A 299 -12.69 28.50 19.22
C PRO A 299 -12.34 29.19 17.88
N LYS A 300 -12.09 30.50 18.02
CA LYS A 300 -10.95 31.32 17.56
C LYS A 300 -10.30 31.06 16.19
N SER A 301 -10.28 32.18 15.45
CA SER A 301 -9.56 32.52 14.23
C SER A 301 -8.05 32.23 14.24
N TYR A 302 -7.53 31.81 13.09
CA TYR A 302 -6.29 32.34 12.50
C TYR A 302 -6.41 32.47 10.98
N HIS A 303 -6.39 33.73 10.52
CA HIS A 303 -5.96 34.22 9.20
C HIS A 303 -4.51 33.75 8.94
N LEU A 304 -3.94 33.49 7.75
CA LEU A 304 -3.84 34.22 6.48
C LEU A 304 -2.95 33.32 5.56
N SER A 305 -3.22 33.08 4.28
CA SER A 305 -2.68 33.93 3.21
C SER A 305 -3.32 33.66 1.84
N LYS A 306 -3.73 34.77 1.22
CA LYS A 306 -4.09 34.95 -0.19
C LYS A 306 -2.79 34.94 -1.01
N SER A 307 -2.71 34.41 -2.22
CA SER A 307 -3.02 35.09 -3.50
C SER A 307 -2.30 34.24 -4.58
N LYS A 308 -2.75 34.01 -5.82
CA LYS A 308 -3.21 34.92 -6.87
C LYS A 308 -4.00 34.13 -7.91
N LYS A 309 -5.03 34.76 -8.47
CA LYS A 309 -5.68 34.37 -9.72
C LYS A 309 -4.87 34.89 -10.91
N SER A 310 -4.75 34.07 -11.95
CA SER A 310 -4.66 34.50 -13.34
C SER A 310 -5.34 33.47 -14.23
N ASN A 311 -5.86 33.96 -15.34
CA ASN A 311 -7.03 33.46 -16.06
C ASN A 311 -6.65 32.65 -17.32
N ILE A 312 -7.56 31.73 -17.69
CA ILE A 312 -7.95 31.34 -19.06
C ILE A 312 -6.98 30.44 -19.86
N LEU A 313 -7.31 29.14 -19.98
CA LEU A 313 -7.68 28.43 -21.23
C LEU A 313 -7.88 26.92 -20.97
N THR A 314 -9.10 26.45 -21.28
CA THR A 314 -9.44 25.13 -21.85
C THR A 314 -8.55 23.92 -21.51
N SER A 315 -9.03 23.01 -20.66
CA SER A 315 -8.93 21.54 -20.85
C SER A 315 -9.58 20.79 -19.68
N SER A 316 -10.35 19.77 -20.05
CA SER A 316 -10.51 18.44 -19.42
C SER A 316 -10.44 18.33 -17.89
N PRO A 317 -11.47 17.78 -17.21
CA PRO A 317 -11.26 17.23 -15.89
C PRO A 317 -10.49 15.91 -16.03
N THR A 318 -9.16 15.94 -15.98
CA THR A 318 -8.36 14.74 -15.72
C THR A 318 -8.55 14.38 -14.25
N ASN A 319 -9.57 13.56 -14.01
CA ASN A 319 -9.74 12.84 -12.77
C ASN A 319 -8.67 11.72 -12.77
N VAL A 320 -7.54 11.95 -12.10
CA VAL A 320 -6.50 10.94 -11.89
C VAL A 320 -6.94 10.04 -10.73
N GLY A 321 -8.07 9.35 -10.92
CA GLY A 321 -8.60 8.33 -10.03
C GLY A 321 -8.77 7.04 -10.82
N SER A 322 -8.67 5.89 -10.15
CA SER A 322 -8.99 4.59 -10.74
C SER A 322 -10.36 4.63 -11.43
N PRO A 323 -10.53 3.98 -12.60
CA PRO A 323 -11.78 4.01 -13.32
C PRO A 323 -12.88 3.38 -12.45
N LEU A 324 -13.94 4.11 -12.13
CA LEU A 324 -15.06 3.61 -11.31
C LEU A 324 -15.93 2.57 -12.04
N THR A 325 -15.71 2.43 -13.35
CA THR A 325 -16.41 1.50 -14.22
C THR A 325 -15.44 0.68 -15.05
N PHE A 326 -15.88 -0.47 -15.54
CA PHE A 326 -15.07 -1.39 -16.33
C PHE A 326 -15.77 -1.83 -17.62
N ILE A 327 -14.98 -2.45 -18.50
CA ILE A 327 -15.43 -3.13 -19.71
C ILE A 327 -15.40 -4.63 -19.46
N ALA A 328 -16.42 -5.35 -19.92
CA ALA A 328 -16.46 -6.80 -19.87
C ALA A 328 -16.86 -7.37 -21.23
N TYR A 329 -16.22 -8.48 -21.59
CA TYR A 329 -16.61 -9.33 -22.72
C TYR A 329 -17.22 -10.60 -22.15
N VAL A 330 -18.46 -10.90 -22.56
CA VAL A 330 -19.19 -12.09 -22.11
C VAL A 330 -19.56 -12.91 -23.33
N GLN A 331 -18.93 -14.07 -23.50
CA GLN A 331 -19.20 -14.99 -24.59
C GLN A 331 -20.19 -16.07 -24.15
N TYR A 332 -21.30 -16.21 -24.87
CA TYR A 332 -22.30 -17.25 -24.63
C TYR A 332 -21.96 -18.54 -25.38
N MET A 333 -22.51 -19.66 -24.92
CA MET A 333 -22.40 -20.92 -25.65
C MET A 333 -23.17 -20.88 -26.97
N ASP A 334 -24.35 -20.24 -26.95
CA ASP A 334 -25.35 -20.27 -28.03
C ASP A 334 -25.85 -18.87 -28.40
N TYR A 335 -26.28 -18.72 -29.66
CA TYR A 335 -26.87 -17.48 -30.19
C TYR A 335 -28.09 -16.99 -29.38
N THR A 336 -28.86 -17.93 -28.83
CA THR A 336 -30.07 -17.61 -28.04
C THR A 336 -29.73 -16.83 -26.77
N GLY A 337 -28.63 -17.18 -26.09
CA GLY A 337 -28.14 -16.46 -24.91
C GLY A 337 -27.68 -15.05 -25.27
N PHE A 338 -26.92 -14.93 -26.35
CA PHE A 338 -26.47 -13.64 -26.88
C PHE A 338 -27.63 -12.72 -27.30
N SER A 339 -28.54 -13.20 -28.16
CA SER A 339 -29.67 -12.39 -28.64
C SER A 339 -30.58 -11.97 -27.48
N ARG A 340 -30.84 -12.87 -26.52
CA ARG A 340 -31.66 -12.54 -25.33
C ARG A 340 -30.99 -11.44 -24.49
N ALA A 341 -29.68 -11.53 -24.27
CA ALA A 341 -28.95 -10.51 -23.53
C ALA A 341 -29.00 -9.15 -24.24
N MET A 342 -28.74 -9.12 -25.55
CA MET A 342 -28.84 -7.91 -26.37
C MET A 342 -30.24 -7.29 -26.28
N ASP A 343 -31.29 -8.09 -26.45
CA ASP A 343 -32.68 -7.60 -26.46
C ASP A 343 -33.13 -7.10 -25.08
N MET A 344 -32.75 -7.78 -24.00
CA MET A 344 -33.15 -7.40 -22.63
C MET A 344 -32.38 -6.19 -22.09
N LEU A 345 -31.08 -6.08 -22.37
CA LEU A 345 -30.24 -4.98 -21.86
C LEU A 345 -30.38 -3.70 -22.69
N ARG A 346 -30.82 -3.81 -23.96
CA ARG A 346 -30.97 -2.66 -24.85
C ARG A 346 -31.96 -1.65 -24.30
N GLY A 347 -31.51 -0.42 -24.16
CA GLY A 347 -32.33 0.68 -23.67
C GLY A 347 -32.67 0.56 -22.18
N GLN A 348 -31.85 -0.15 -21.41
CA GLN A 348 -31.98 -0.27 -19.96
C GLN A 348 -30.81 0.41 -19.24
N LYS A 349 -31.07 0.92 -18.03
CA LYS A 349 -30.05 1.25 -17.03
C LYS A 349 -29.91 0.09 -16.07
N LEU A 350 -28.70 -0.19 -15.64
CA LEU A 350 -28.46 -1.14 -14.57
C LEU A 350 -28.76 -0.47 -13.23
N VAL A 351 -29.48 -1.17 -12.35
CA VAL A 351 -29.85 -0.68 -11.02
C VAL A 351 -29.34 -1.66 -9.97
N TYR A 352 -28.64 -1.14 -8.96
CA TYR A 352 -28.18 -1.89 -7.80
C TYR A 352 -28.92 -1.43 -6.56
N ALA A 353 -29.46 -2.38 -5.79
CA ALA A 353 -30.22 -2.09 -4.58
C ALA A 353 -29.66 -2.95 -3.42
N PRO A 354 -28.57 -2.52 -2.76
CA PRO A 354 -27.92 -3.31 -1.72
C PRO A 354 -28.90 -3.63 -0.59
N THR A 355 -28.85 -4.86 -0.11
CA THR A 355 -29.57 -5.27 1.09
C THR A 355 -28.60 -5.14 2.26
N TYR A 356 -28.58 -3.97 2.91
CA TYR A 356 -27.82 -3.79 4.15
C TYR A 356 -28.44 -4.70 5.22
N ARG A 357 -27.70 -5.70 5.71
CA ARG A 357 -28.09 -6.39 6.94
C ARG A 357 -27.75 -5.49 8.13
N SER A 358 -28.54 -4.45 8.35
CA SER A 358 -28.60 -3.83 9.67
C SER A 358 -29.07 -4.91 10.65
N GLN A 359 -28.24 -5.24 11.65
CA GLN A 359 -28.68 -6.09 12.76
C GLN A 359 -29.71 -5.38 13.66
N SER A 360 -30.10 -4.15 13.33
CA SER A 360 -31.10 -3.37 14.03
C SER A 360 -32.38 -3.21 13.19
N SER A 361 -33.44 -3.80 13.73
CA SER A 361 -34.83 -3.35 13.65
C SER A 361 -35.71 -3.81 12.46
N LEU A 362 -36.86 -4.36 12.86
CA LEU A 362 -38.01 -4.86 12.09
C LEU A 362 -38.85 -3.75 11.41
N LEU A 363 -38.24 -2.63 11.03
CA LEU A 363 -38.83 -1.43 10.39
C LEU A 363 -37.68 -0.87 9.52
N ASP A 364 -37.64 -0.84 8.18
CA ASP A 364 -38.60 -0.44 7.18
C ASP A 364 -38.22 -1.09 5.82
N GLN A 365 -39.17 -1.70 5.11
CA GLN A 365 -38.95 -2.06 3.68
C GLN A 365 -38.82 -0.80 2.79
N ASN A 366 -39.15 0.38 3.34
CA ASN A 366 -39.20 1.67 2.65
C ASN A 366 -37.87 2.43 2.55
N GLU A 367 -36.78 1.95 3.19
CA GLU A 367 -35.48 2.65 3.20
C GLU A 367 -34.46 2.11 2.19
N LYS A 368 -34.86 1.22 1.28
CA LYS A 368 -33.92 0.65 0.29
C LYS A 368 -33.42 1.72 -0.67
N LEU A 369 -32.11 1.98 -0.66
CA LEU A 369 -31.46 2.87 -1.62
C LEU A 369 -31.25 2.14 -2.95
N TYR A 370 -31.60 2.82 -4.03
CA TYR A 370 -31.42 2.33 -5.40
C TYR A 370 -30.43 3.22 -6.14
N TYR A 371 -29.40 2.60 -6.70
CA TYR A 371 -28.37 3.25 -7.49
C TYR A 371 -28.52 2.82 -8.95
N ALA A 372 -28.54 3.76 -9.90
CA ALA A 372 -28.71 3.49 -11.32
C ALA A 372 -27.49 3.94 -12.11
N ALA A 373 -27.04 3.13 -13.06
CA ALA A 373 -25.91 3.40 -13.95
C ALA A 373 -26.33 3.13 -15.41
N GLU A 374 -25.93 4.02 -16.32
CA GLU A 374 -26.12 3.82 -17.76
C GLU A 374 -24.98 2.95 -18.27
N ILE A 375 -25.32 1.80 -18.85
CA ILE A 375 -24.37 0.84 -19.42
C ILE A 375 -24.49 0.86 -20.94
N LYS A 376 -23.36 0.76 -21.64
CA LYS A 376 -23.33 0.65 -23.10
C LYS A 376 -23.18 -0.80 -23.50
N ILE A 377 -23.98 -1.21 -24.47
CA ILE A 377 -24.09 -2.59 -24.95
C ILE A 377 -23.69 -2.61 -26.43
N ASP A 378 -22.80 -3.52 -26.80
CA ASP A 378 -22.39 -3.76 -28.18
C ASP A 378 -22.08 -5.24 -28.41
N PHE A 379 -21.80 -5.63 -29.65
CA PHE A 379 -21.30 -6.95 -30.01
C PHE A 379 -19.84 -6.89 -30.42
N ASP A 380 -19.13 -8.01 -30.22
CA ASP A 380 -17.71 -8.06 -30.53
C ASP A 380 -17.45 -8.08 -32.05
N ARG A 381 -16.51 -7.24 -32.49
CA ARG A 381 -16.04 -7.16 -33.88
C ARG A 381 -14.57 -7.53 -34.01
N SER A 382 -13.84 -7.69 -32.90
CA SER A 382 -12.39 -7.88 -32.89
C SER A 382 -11.95 -9.31 -32.64
N LYS A 383 -12.89 -10.25 -32.46
CA LYS A 383 -12.61 -11.65 -32.09
C LYS A 383 -11.91 -11.76 -30.75
N HIS A 384 -12.28 -10.90 -29.79
CA HIS A 384 -11.63 -10.77 -28.49
C HIS A 384 -11.58 -12.10 -27.72
N LEU A 385 -12.69 -12.83 -27.74
CA LEU A 385 -12.86 -14.13 -27.11
C LEU A 385 -12.76 -15.29 -28.12
N SER A 386 -12.11 -15.09 -29.26
CA SER A 386 -11.73 -16.22 -30.12
C SER A 386 -10.60 -17.04 -29.48
N PRO A 387 -10.52 -18.35 -29.78
CA PRO A 387 -9.44 -19.20 -29.28
C PRO A 387 -8.04 -18.63 -29.57
N ASP A 388 -7.84 -18.05 -30.75
CA ASP A 388 -6.55 -17.48 -31.18
C ASP A 388 -6.17 -16.23 -30.38
N SER A 389 -7.14 -15.33 -30.13
CA SER A 389 -6.94 -14.13 -29.31
C SER A 389 -6.69 -14.49 -27.83
N ILE A 390 -7.43 -15.48 -27.30
CA ILE A 390 -7.22 -15.97 -25.93
C ILE A 390 -5.83 -16.58 -25.81
N HIS A 391 -5.43 -17.44 -26.75
CA HIS A 391 -4.11 -18.08 -26.75
C HIS A 391 -2.97 -17.06 -26.87
N SER A 392 -3.10 -16.08 -27.76
CA SER A 392 -2.12 -15.00 -27.92
C SER A 392 -1.96 -14.18 -26.64
N ARG A 393 -3.07 -13.85 -25.97
CA ARG A 393 -3.05 -13.18 -24.66
C ARG A 393 -2.42 -14.04 -23.58
N GLN A 394 -2.69 -15.34 -23.55
CA GLN A 394 -2.05 -16.26 -22.62
C GLN A 394 -0.53 -16.31 -22.80
N ILE A 395 -0.04 -16.39 -24.04
CA ILE A 395 1.41 -16.35 -24.32
C ILE A 395 2.02 -15.05 -23.81
N LYS A 396 1.43 -13.90 -24.16
CA LYS A 396 1.92 -12.59 -23.74
C LYS A 396 1.90 -12.45 -22.21
N ARG A 397 0.84 -12.91 -21.55
CA ARG A 397 0.72 -12.94 -20.09
C ARG A 397 1.84 -13.78 -19.46
N ASN A 398 2.04 -15.00 -19.94
CA ASN A 398 3.11 -15.88 -19.45
C ASN A 398 4.50 -15.23 -19.61
N GLN A 399 4.75 -14.57 -20.74
CA GLN A 399 6.00 -13.84 -20.96
C GLN A 399 6.19 -12.70 -19.95
N LEU A 400 5.14 -11.92 -19.68
CA LEU A 400 5.19 -10.84 -18.68
C LEU A 400 5.46 -11.37 -17.28
N LEU A 401 4.82 -12.47 -16.90
CA LEU A 401 5.03 -13.13 -15.60
C LEU A 401 6.48 -13.58 -15.43
N ILE A 402 7.06 -14.25 -16.43
CA ILE A 402 8.47 -14.70 -16.40
C ILE A 402 9.42 -13.51 -16.20
N VAL A 403 9.19 -12.39 -16.89
CA VAL A 403 10.02 -11.19 -16.77
C VAL A 403 9.86 -10.56 -15.38
N ALA A 404 8.64 -10.49 -14.85
CA ALA A 404 8.38 -9.92 -13.53
C ALA A 404 8.97 -10.78 -12.41
N GLU A 405 8.85 -12.10 -12.49
CA GLU A 405 9.48 -13.04 -11.54
C GLU A 405 11.01 -12.89 -11.52
N ARG A 406 11.64 -12.77 -12.69
CA ARG A 406 13.09 -12.52 -12.79
C ARG A 406 13.47 -11.22 -12.09
N ARG A 407 12.74 -10.12 -12.34
CA ARG A 407 12.98 -8.82 -11.69
C ARG A 407 12.79 -8.91 -10.18
N ARG A 408 11.76 -9.61 -9.69
CA ARG A 408 11.53 -9.84 -8.26
C ARG A 408 12.68 -10.66 -7.64
N ALA A 409 13.18 -11.69 -8.32
CA ALA A 409 14.30 -12.49 -7.85
C ALA A 409 15.61 -11.68 -7.78
N GLU A 410 15.92 -10.90 -8.82
CA GLU A 410 17.07 -9.99 -8.83
C GLU A 410 16.97 -8.91 -7.74
N ALA A 411 15.78 -8.35 -7.49
CA ALA A 411 15.56 -7.40 -6.41
C ALA A 411 15.78 -8.05 -5.03
N ARG A 412 15.36 -9.30 -4.84
CA ARG A 412 15.60 -10.06 -3.60
C ARG A 412 17.08 -10.29 -3.35
N THR A 413 17.84 -10.72 -4.36
CA THR A 413 19.28 -10.96 -4.20
C THR A 413 20.05 -9.67 -3.93
N ILE A 414 19.69 -8.56 -4.58
CA ILE A 414 20.26 -7.24 -4.30
C ILE A 414 19.95 -6.80 -2.86
N ALA A 415 18.70 -6.95 -2.42
CA ALA A 415 18.30 -6.59 -1.06
C ALA A 415 18.97 -7.46 0.02
N GLU A 416 19.18 -8.75 -0.25
CA GLU A 416 19.92 -9.66 0.63
C GLU A 416 21.40 -9.27 0.72
N ALA A 417 22.06 -8.99 -0.40
CA ALA A 417 23.44 -8.52 -0.44
C ALA A 417 23.63 -7.18 0.29
N GLU A 418 22.68 -6.25 0.15
CA GLU A 418 22.69 -4.98 0.87
C GLU A 418 22.53 -5.18 2.38
N ARG A 419 21.61 -6.05 2.80
CA ARG A 419 21.43 -6.42 4.22
C ARG A 419 22.68 -7.07 4.82
N GLU A 420 23.33 -7.96 4.08
CA GLU A 420 24.59 -8.60 4.52
C GLU A 420 25.71 -7.57 4.64
N ARG A 421 25.85 -6.67 3.66
CA ARG A 421 26.84 -5.59 3.68
C ARG A 421 26.64 -4.67 4.88
N LEU A 422 25.39 -4.32 5.21
CA LEU A 422 25.07 -3.52 6.40
C LEU A 422 25.46 -4.24 7.70
N ARG A 423 25.19 -5.55 7.82
CA ARG A 423 25.60 -6.35 8.98
C ARG A 423 27.12 -6.40 9.15
N LEU A 424 27.86 -6.61 8.07
CA LEU A 424 29.33 -6.61 8.10
C LEU A 424 29.90 -5.25 8.52
N LEU A 425 29.28 -4.15 8.07
CA LEU A 425 29.69 -2.81 8.46
C LEU A 425 29.44 -2.59 9.96
N GLU A 426 28.24 -2.94 10.46
CA GLU A 426 27.92 -2.85 11.89
C GLU A 426 28.87 -3.70 12.75
N ASP A 427 29.17 -4.93 12.35
CA ASP A 427 30.12 -5.80 13.05
C ASP A 427 31.55 -5.23 13.04
N SER A 428 31.96 -4.61 11.91
CA SER A 428 33.27 -3.96 11.81
C SER A 428 33.39 -2.74 12.72
N GLU A 429 32.31 -1.96 12.86
CA GLU A 429 32.23 -0.83 13.77
C GLU A 429 32.27 -1.28 15.23
N ARG A 430 31.49 -2.30 15.60
CA ARG A 430 31.52 -2.91 16.95
C ARG A 430 32.92 -3.38 17.32
N LYS A 431 33.60 -4.12 16.43
CA LYS A 431 34.98 -4.59 16.66
C LYS A 431 35.99 -3.43 16.74
N ALA A 432 35.80 -2.36 15.97
CA ALA A 432 36.67 -1.19 16.03
C ALA A 432 36.52 -0.44 17.36
N ILE A 433 35.29 -0.32 17.87
CA ILE A 433 35.01 0.25 19.19
C ILE A 433 35.66 -0.60 20.29
N GLU A 434 35.44 -1.92 20.28
CA GLU A 434 36.04 -2.85 21.25
C GLU A 434 37.57 -2.81 21.22
N ARG A 435 38.20 -2.76 20.03
CA ARG A 435 39.65 -2.60 19.90
C ARG A 435 40.15 -1.27 20.48
N ARG A 436 39.43 -0.16 20.25
CA ARG A 436 39.79 1.15 20.82
C ARG A 436 39.70 1.14 22.34
N GLU A 437 38.69 0.49 22.91
CA GLU A 437 38.54 0.36 24.36
C GLU A 437 39.64 -0.54 24.97
N ALA A 438 39.93 -1.68 24.34
CA ALA A 438 41.01 -2.58 24.78
C ALA A 438 42.40 -1.91 24.70
N GLU A 439 42.67 -1.15 23.63
CA GLU A 439 43.91 -0.38 23.49
C GLU A 439 44.03 0.71 24.57
N ALA A 440 42.93 1.41 24.87
CA ALA A 440 42.90 2.40 25.96
C ALA A 440 43.19 1.75 27.33
N LEU A 441 42.61 0.59 27.60
CA LEU A 441 42.82 -0.17 28.84
C LEU A 441 44.25 -0.71 28.94
N ALA A 442 44.81 -1.22 27.84
CA ALA A 442 46.20 -1.66 27.79
C ALA A 442 47.19 -0.49 27.98
N ALA A 443 46.93 0.66 27.36
CA ALA A 443 47.75 1.86 27.54
C ALA A 443 47.70 2.38 28.99
N GLU A 444 46.55 2.27 29.67
CA GLU A 444 46.44 2.58 31.10
C GLU A 444 47.21 1.57 31.97
N ALA A 445 47.10 0.28 31.68
CA ALA A 445 47.86 -0.78 32.36
C ALA A 445 49.38 -0.61 32.17
N GLU A 446 49.84 -0.22 30.97
CA GLU A 446 51.25 0.05 30.71
C GLU A 446 51.72 1.28 31.51
N ARG A 447 50.93 2.35 31.56
CA ARG A 447 51.25 3.54 32.36
C ARG A 447 51.36 3.20 33.85
N THR A 448 50.48 2.36 34.39
CA THR A 448 50.52 1.96 35.80
C THR A 448 51.70 1.03 36.09
N ALA A 449 51.97 0.03 35.24
CA ALA A 449 53.14 -0.84 35.35
C ALA A 449 54.45 -0.04 35.29
N ARG A 450 54.55 0.95 34.39
CA ARG A 450 55.73 1.82 34.29
C ARG A 450 55.94 2.67 35.54
N ARG A 451 54.86 3.14 36.20
CA ARG A 451 54.96 3.83 37.50
C ARG A 451 55.44 2.87 38.59
N ALA A 452 54.85 1.67 38.67
CA ALA A 452 55.26 0.64 39.64
C ALA A 452 56.71 0.21 39.46
N ALA A 453 57.18 -0.03 38.23
CA ALA A 453 58.56 -0.39 37.93
C ALA A 453 59.57 0.71 38.31
N ARG A 454 59.19 1.99 38.12
CA ARG A 454 60.01 3.13 38.58
C ARG A 454 60.09 3.18 40.11
N GLU A 455 59.02 2.87 40.82
CA GLU A 455 59.03 2.79 42.28
C GLU A 455 59.85 1.60 42.79
N GLU A 456 59.72 0.44 42.16
CA GLU A 456 60.49 -0.76 42.49
C GLU A 456 61.98 -0.57 42.24
N SER A 457 62.36 0.03 41.10
CA SER A 457 63.76 0.37 40.80
C SER A 457 64.36 1.30 41.88
N LYS A 458 63.60 2.31 42.33
CA LYS A 458 64.02 3.18 43.44
C LYS A 458 64.21 2.39 44.75
N ARG A 459 63.29 1.48 45.08
CA ARG A 459 63.40 0.60 46.26
C ARG A 459 64.62 -0.30 46.17
N GLN A 460 64.89 -0.90 45.02
CA GLN A 460 66.02 -1.79 44.81
C GLN A 460 67.37 -1.04 44.94
N ILE A 461 67.47 0.14 44.32
CA ILE A 461 68.65 1.01 44.46
C ILE A 461 68.92 1.37 45.93
N ALA A 462 67.86 1.66 46.71
CA ALA A 462 67.99 1.95 48.14
C ALA A 462 68.47 0.72 48.94
N ILE A 463 67.95 -0.47 48.64
CA ILE A 463 68.37 -1.73 49.27
C ILE A 463 69.85 -2.00 48.96
N ASP A 464 70.27 -1.88 47.70
CA ASP A 464 71.65 -2.14 47.29
C ASP A 464 72.63 -1.09 47.84
N ARG A 465 72.17 0.15 48.05
CA ARG A 465 72.94 1.16 48.78
C ARG A 465 73.13 0.78 50.25
N CYS A 466 72.08 0.30 50.91
CA CYS A 466 72.15 -0.16 52.30
C CYS A 466 73.07 -1.38 52.46
N LYS A 467 73.00 -2.35 51.53
CA LYS A 467 73.90 -3.51 51.50
C LYS A 467 75.36 -3.10 51.37
N ARG A 468 75.69 -2.21 50.42
CA ARG A 468 77.07 -1.70 50.24
C ARG A 468 77.61 -1.02 51.49
N ILE A 469 76.82 -0.15 52.13
CA ILE A 469 77.21 0.49 53.40
C ILE A 469 77.49 -0.57 54.48
N LYS A 470 76.65 -1.62 54.57
CA LYS A 470 76.83 -2.70 55.55
C LYS A 470 78.09 -3.54 55.27
N GLU A 471 78.37 -3.86 54.01
CA GLU A 471 79.57 -4.58 53.59
C GLU A 471 80.84 -3.80 53.88
N ASP A 472 80.85 -2.50 53.60
CA ASP A 472 82.00 -1.63 53.92
C ASP A 472 82.27 -1.57 55.42
N LEU A 473 81.21 -1.50 56.24
CA LEU A 473 81.34 -1.58 57.70
C LEU A 473 81.90 -2.93 58.15
N LEU A 474 81.43 -4.03 57.56
CA LEU A 474 81.93 -5.37 57.88
C LEU A 474 83.40 -5.53 57.49
N LYS A 475 83.80 -5.04 56.32
CA LYS A 475 85.18 -5.09 55.83
C LYS A 475 86.13 -4.28 56.72
N LYS A 476 85.70 -3.11 57.18
CA LYS A 476 86.44 -2.33 58.19
C LYS A 476 86.60 -3.09 59.51
N LYS A 477 85.56 -3.80 59.97
CA LYS A 477 85.62 -4.63 61.17
C LYS A 477 86.63 -5.77 61.03
N ILE A 478 86.60 -6.49 59.91
CA ILE A 478 87.56 -7.57 59.62
C ILE A 478 88.99 -7.03 59.61
N SER A 479 89.25 -5.92 58.93
CA SER A 479 90.58 -5.29 58.90
C SER A 479 91.09 -4.90 60.30
N LEU A 480 90.21 -4.37 61.16
CA LEU A 480 90.55 -4.08 62.55
C LEU A 480 90.87 -5.35 63.35
N GLU A 481 90.14 -6.44 63.12
CA GLU A 481 90.37 -7.73 63.77
C GLU A 481 91.68 -8.38 63.28
N ASP A 482 91.98 -8.32 61.99
CA ASP A 482 93.24 -8.80 61.41
C ASP A 482 94.45 -7.98 61.89
N TYR A 483 94.31 -6.65 62.00
CA TYR A 483 95.34 -5.80 62.60
C TYR A 483 95.60 -6.19 64.06
N ARG A 484 94.54 -6.42 64.86
CA ARG A 484 94.68 -6.91 66.24
C ARG A 484 95.38 -8.26 66.29
N ARG A 485 95.05 -9.18 65.38
CA ARG A 485 95.69 -10.50 65.27
C ARG A 485 97.19 -10.39 64.95
N ILE A 486 97.57 -9.57 63.96
CA ILE A 486 98.96 -9.36 63.58
C ILE A 486 99.77 -8.75 64.73
N VAL A 487 99.21 -7.76 65.42
CA VAL A 487 99.86 -7.15 66.59
C VAL A 487 100.07 -8.17 67.70
N ALA A 488 99.11 -9.07 67.95
CA ALA A 488 99.26 -10.14 68.92
C ALA A 488 100.37 -11.13 68.54
N ILE A 489 100.43 -11.55 67.27
CA ILE A 489 101.48 -12.44 66.76
C ILE A 489 102.87 -11.81 66.93
N ARG A 490 103.05 -10.55 66.52
CA ARG A 490 104.32 -9.82 66.66
C ARG A 490 104.77 -9.68 68.12
N LYS A 491 103.82 -9.49 69.05
CA LYS A 491 104.13 -9.46 70.49
C LYS A 491 104.69 -10.81 70.96
N VAL A 492 104.07 -11.92 70.55
CA VAL A 492 104.54 -13.27 70.90
C VAL A 492 105.92 -13.56 70.31
N GLU A 493 106.14 -13.22 69.04
CA GLU A 493 107.44 -13.40 68.38
C GLU A 493 108.53 -12.49 68.96
N GLY A 494 108.17 -11.26 69.32
CA GLY A 494 109.06 -10.33 70.04
C GLY A 494 109.50 -10.90 71.38
N ILE A 495 108.58 -11.48 72.15
CA ILE A 495 108.91 -12.21 73.39
C ILE A 495 109.89 -13.34 73.09
N ARG A 496 109.61 -14.18 72.08
CA ARG A 496 110.46 -15.33 71.73
C ARG A 496 111.89 -14.92 71.32
N LEU A 497 112.02 -13.87 70.52
CA LEU A 497 113.32 -13.30 70.13
C LEU A 497 114.11 -12.76 71.33
N MET A 498 113.44 -12.04 72.23
CA MET A 498 114.05 -11.54 73.47
C MET A 498 114.53 -12.69 74.36
N THR A 499 113.73 -13.74 74.54
CA THR A 499 114.11 -14.93 75.30
C THR A 499 115.33 -15.62 74.70
N PHE A 500 115.38 -15.77 73.36
CA PHE A 500 116.52 -16.37 72.67
C PHE A 500 117.81 -15.56 72.82
N LEU A 501 117.74 -14.24 72.66
CA LEU A 501 118.89 -13.35 72.81
C LEU A 501 119.44 -13.38 74.25
N LEU A 502 118.56 -13.35 75.25
CA LEU A 502 118.95 -13.48 76.66
C LEU A 502 119.66 -14.80 76.94
N ALA A 503 119.14 -15.92 76.42
CA ALA A 503 119.78 -17.23 76.57
C ALA A 503 121.18 -17.27 75.92
N LYS A 504 121.35 -16.64 74.76
CA LYS A 504 122.64 -16.57 74.05
C LYS A 504 123.65 -15.68 74.76
N ILE A 505 123.21 -14.56 75.32
CA ILE A 505 124.04 -13.69 76.17
C ILE A 505 124.49 -14.44 77.42
N GLN A 506 123.59 -15.17 78.07
CA GLN A 506 123.90 -15.99 79.25
C GLN A 506 124.95 -17.07 78.92
N ALA A 507 124.76 -17.83 77.84
CA ALA A 507 125.72 -18.85 77.41
C ALA A 507 127.12 -18.28 77.14
N ARG A 508 127.20 -17.08 76.55
CA ARG A 508 128.48 -16.40 76.30
C ARG A 508 129.13 -15.91 77.59
N HIS A 509 128.33 -15.42 78.54
CA HIS A 509 128.82 -15.05 79.87
C HIS A 509 129.38 -16.26 80.61
N ASP A 510 128.67 -17.39 80.61
CA ASP A 510 129.09 -18.63 81.26
C ASP A 510 130.39 -19.19 80.64
N LEU A 511 130.53 -19.09 79.31
CA LEU A 511 131.76 -19.45 78.60
C LEU A 511 132.97 -18.62 79.07
N ILE A 512 132.82 -17.29 79.18
CA ILE A 512 133.87 -16.39 79.65
C ILE A 512 134.28 -16.72 81.09
N VAL A 513 133.31 -17.03 81.96
CA VAL A 513 133.58 -17.44 83.34
C VAL A 513 134.36 -18.76 83.39
N ALA A 514 133.99 -19.74 82.55
CA ALA A 514 134.69 -21.02 82.45
C ALA A 514 136.14 -20.86 81.94
N THR A 515 136.37 -19.99 80.94
CA THR A 515 137.72 -19.76 80.37
C THR A 515 138.66 -19.12 81.41
N ARG A 516 138.15 -18.17 82.21
CA ARG A 516 138.91 -17.58 83.32
C ARG A 516 139.24 -18.59 84.42
N ARG A 517 138.38 -19.58 84.64
CA ARG A 517 138.60 -20.65 85.63
C ARG A 517 139.70 -21.62 85.19
N LEU A 518 139.74 -21.97 83.89
CA LEU A 518 140.77 -22.82 83.30
C LEU A 518 142.17 -22.16 83.26
N ALA A 519 142.23 -20.85 83.00
CA ALA A 519 143.49 -20.09 83.00
C ALA A 519 144.21 -20.09 84.38
N ARG A 520 143.48 -20.21 85.50
CA ARG A 520 144.07 -20.29 86.85
C ARG A 520 144.65 -21.66 87.20
N ILE A 521 144.26 -22.73 86.50
CA ILE A 521 144.70 -24.10 86.80
C ILE A 521 146.03 -24.41 86.06
N SER A 522 146.25 -23.80 84.90
CA SER A 522 147.47 -24.02 84.09
C SER A 522 148.75 -23.40 84.70
N SER A 523 148.64 -22.36 85.54
CA SER A 523 149.81 -21.69 86.14
C SER A 523 150.45 -22.44 87.33
N ARG A 524 149.97 -23.65 87.68
CA ARG A 524 150.40 -24.39 88.88
C ARG A 524 151.22 -25.67 88.60
N LYS A 525 151.54 -26.03 87.35
CA LYS A 525 152.11 -27.37 87.01
C LYS A 525 153.52 -27.40 86.38
N SER A 526 154.28 -26.31 86.37
CA SER A 526 155.63 -26.28 85.75
C SER A 526 156.80 -25.90 86.68
N ILE A 527 156.75 -26.28 87.96
CA ILE A 527 157.92 -26.30 88.85
C ILE A 527 158.02 -27.71 89.45
N SER A 528 158.80 -28.57 88.79
CA SER A 528 159.51 -29.73 89.33
C SER A 528 160.34 -30.37 88.23
#